data_AF-T0YEN5-F1
#
_entry.id   AF-T0YEN5-F1
#
_cell.length_a   1.000
_cell.length_b   1.000
_cell.length_c   1.000
_cell.angle_alpha   90.00
_cell.angle_beta   90.00
_cell.angle_gamma   90.00
#
_symmetry.space_group_name_H-M   'P 1'
#
loop_
_entity.id
_entity.type
_entity.pdbx_description
1 polymer ?
#
loop_
_entity_poly.entity_id
_entity_poly.type
_entity_poly.pdbx_seq_one_letter_code
_entity_poly.pdbx_strand_id
1 'polypeptide(L)' 'GGMTVTQAFRYELDPTVRQQRLLARAAGTARYAFNWGLAVCKRLLDVGKPVPHAVELHR' A
#
# COMPACT_ATOMS: atom_id res chain seq x y z
N GLY A 1 -26.36 21.57 25.71
CA GLY A 1 -25.37 21.04 24.76
C GLY A 1 -25.96 19.82 24.10
N GLY A 2 -26.12 19.82 22.77
CA GLY A 2 -26.71 18.69 22.04
C GLY A 2 -25.71 17.54 21.87
N MET A 3 -26.20 16.31 21.95
CA MET A 3 -25.42 15.09 21.71
C MET A 3 -25.22 14.89 20.22
N THR A 4 -23.97 14.88 19.76
CA THR A 4 -23.63 14.58 18.36
C THR A 4 -23.50 13.07 18.19
N VAL A 5 -24.31 12.46 17.33
CA VAL A 5 -24.22 11.04 17.00
C VAL A 5 -23.43 10.88 15.70
N THR A 6 -22.32 10.16 15.75
CA THR A 6 -21.55 9.80 14.56
C THR A 6 -22.21 8.60 13.87
N GLN A 7 -22.93 8.85 12.79
CA GLN A 7 -23.41 7.76 11.92
C GLN A 7 -22.29 7.27 11.02
N ALA A 8 -22.12 5.94 10.96
CA ALA A 8 -21.28 5.28 9.97
C ALA A 8 -22.14 4.29 9.19
N PHE A 9 -21.96 4.27 7.88
CA PHE A 9 -22.67 3.37 7.00
C PHE A 9 -21.71 2.34 6.43
N ARG A 10 -22.11 1.06 6.46
CA ARG A 10 -21.35 -0.04 5.84
C ARG A 10 -21.94 -0.29 4.46
N TYR A 11 -21.24 0.18 3.43
CA TYR A 11 -21.56 -0.11 2.04
C TYR A 11 -20.53 -1.08 1.48
N GLU A 12 -20.98 -2.12 0.78
CA GLU A 12 -20.11 -2.91 -0.06
C GLU A 12 -19.92 -2.20 -1.40
N LEU A 13 -18.69 -2.21 -1.92
CA LEU A 13 -18.47 -1.76 -3.29
C LEU A 13 -19.07 -2.82 -4.22
N ASP A 14 -19.87 -2.40 -5.19
CA ASP A 14 -20.32 -3.24 -6.31
C ASP A 14 -19.51 -2.90 -7.59
N PRO A 15 -18.23 -3.28 -7.66
CA PRO A 15 -17.40 -2.96 -8.80
C PRO A 15 -17.84 -3.75 -10.03
N THR A 16 -17.95 -3.06 -11.15
CA THR A 16 -18.07 -3.71 -12.47
C THR A 16 -16.92 -4.68 -12.72
N VAL A 17 -17.10 -5.65 -13.62
CA VAL A 17 -16.05 -6.61 -14.01
C VAL A 17 -14.74 -5.90 -14.38
N ARG A 18 -14.82 -4.74 -15.04
CA ARG A 18 -13.65 -3.91 -15.37
C ARG A 18 -12.96 -3.37 -14.12
N GLN A 19 -13.71 -2.84 -13.16
CA GLN A 19 -13.17 -2.32 -11.91
C GLN A 19 -12.55 -3.42 -11.05
N GLN A 20 -13.17 -4.59 -10.94
CA GLN A 20 -12.60 -5.75 -10.23
C GLN A 20 -11.21 -6.11 -10.76
N ARG A 21 -11.07 -6.17 -12.10
CA ARG A 21 -9.78 -6.45 -12.75
C ARG A 21 -8.74 -5.36 -12.45
N LEU A 22 -9.15 -4.09 -12.44
CA LEU A 22 -8.25 -2.98 -12.11
C LEU A 22 -7.82 -3.02 -10.65
N LEU A 23 -8.74 -3.31 -9.72
CA LEU A 23 -8.44 -3.46 -8.30
C LEU A 23 -7.48 -4.62 -8.05
N ALA A 24 -7.72 -5.77 -8.68
CA ALA A 24 -6.83 -6.93 -8.58
C ALA A 24 -5.42 -6.62 -9.11
N ARG A 25 -5.33 -5.91 -10.25
CA ARG A 25 -4.04 -5.45 -10.79
C ARG A 25 -3.34 -4.48 -9.84
N ALA A 26 -4.05 -3.48 -9.32
CA ALA A 26 -3.49 -2.51 -8.38
C ALA A 26 -2.96 -3.19 -7.11
N ALA A 27 -3.74 -4.11 -6.52
CA ALA A 27 -3.32 -4.88 -5.35
C ALA A 27 -2.10 -5.76 -5.65
N GLY A 28 -2.06 -6.40 -6.82
CA GLY A 28 -0.92 -7.19 -7.28
C GLY A 28 0.34 -6.34 -7.46
N THR A 29 0.23 -5.21 -8.14
CA THR A 29 1.34 -4.27 -8.36
C THR A 29 1.88 -3.71 -7.04
N ALA A 30 1.00 -3.30 -6.12
CA ALA A 30 1.40 -2.80 -4.81
C ALA A 30 2.18 -3.86 -4.01
N ARG A 31 1.68 -5.11 -3.99
CA ARG A 31 2.36 -6.22 -3.33
C ARG A 31 3.72 -6.52 -3.95
N TYR A 32 3.79 -6.52 -5.28
CA TYR A 32 5.04 -6.75 -6.00
C TYR A 32 6.10 -5.69 -5.67
N ALA A 33 5.73 -4.40 -5.78
CA ALA A 33 6.62 -3.28 -5.49
C ALA A 33 7.14 -3.32 -4.04
N PHE A 34 6.24 -3.59 -3.09
CA PHE A 34 6.61 -3.73 -1.68
C PHE A 34 7.59 -4.89 -1.45
N ASN A 35 7.28 -6.08 -1.97
CA ASN A 35 8.14 -7.26 -1.79
C ASN A 35 9.52 -7.07 -2.42
N TRP A 36 9.59 -6.45 -3.59
CA TRP A 36 10.86 -6.10 -4.23
C TRP A 36 11.67 -5.15 -3.37
N GLY A 37 11.07 -4.06 -2.88
CA GLY A 37 11.73 -3.11 -2.00
C GLY A 37 12.24 -3.76 -0.71
N LEU A 38 11.40 -4.59 -0.08
CA LEU A 38 11.78 -5.34 1.12
C LEU A 38 12.99 -6.26 0.87
N ALA A 39 13.05 -6.93 -0.28
CA ALA A 39 14.18 -7.78 -0.65
C ALA A 39 15.48 -6.97 -0.82
N VAL A 40 15.38 -5.75 -1.39
CA VAL A 40 16.52 -4.83 -1.49
C VAL A 40 16.99 -4.40 -0.10
N CYS A 41 16.08 -3.99 0.78
CA CYS A 41 16.42 -3.59 2.15
C CYS A 41 17.12 -4.72 2.91
N LYS A 42 16.60 -5.95 2.84
CA LYS A 42 17.22 -7.12 3.46
C LYS A 42 18.65 -7.33 2.96
N ARG A 43 18.86 -7.30 1.64
CA ARG A 43 20.19 -7.43 1.04
C ARG A 43 21.17 -6.37 1.55
N LEU A 44 20.73 -5.13 1.70
CA LEU A 44 21.59 -4.05 2.22
C LEU A 44 21.97 -4.29 3.68
N LEU A 45 21.00 -4.69 4.50
CA LEU A 45 21.24 -5.02 5.90
C LEU A 45 22.20 -6.20 6.07
N ASP A 46 22.06 -7.24 5.23
CA ASP A 46 22.94 -8.42 5.24
C ASP A 46 24.42 -8.05 5.01
N VAL A 47 24.69 -6.98 4.25
CA VAL A 47 26.05 -6.48 3.98
C VAL A 47 26.43 -5.26 4.83
N GLY A 48 25.64 -4.93 5.86
CA GLY A 48 25.89 -3.81 6.77
C GLY A 48 25.76 -2.42 6.14
N LYS A 49 25.04 -2.30 5.01
CA LYS A 49 24.79 -1.03 4.32
C LYS A 49 23.51 -0.36 4.83
N PRO A 50 23.46 0.98 4.84
CA PRO A 50 22.25 1.71 5.20
C PRO A 50 21.14 1.47 4.17
N VAL A 51 19.90 1.37 4.66
CA VAL A 51 18.70 1.37 3.81
C VAL A 51 18.31 2.81 3.50
N PRO A 52 18.10 3.19 2.23
CA PRO A 52 17.76 4.56 1.87
C PRO A 52 16.43 4.98 2.50
N HIS A 53 16.38 6.18 3.10
CA HIS A 53 15.14 6.73 3.61
C HIS A 53 14.30 7.35 2.48
N ALA A 54 13.00 7.52 2.70
CA ALA A 54 12.06 8.02 1.68
C ALA A 54 12.51 9.34 1.00
N VAL A 55 13.19 10.23 1.74
CA VAL A 55 13.72 11.49 1.19
C VAL A 55 14.82 11.26 0.15
N GLU A 56 15.65 10.23 0.34
CA GLU A 56 16.74 9.88 -0.58
C GLU A 56 16.23 9.20 -1.84
N LEU A 57 15.15 8.40 -1.72
CA LEU A 57 14.51 7.71 -2.84
C LEU A 57 13.73 8.64 -3.78
N HIS A 58 13.34 9.83 -3.32
CA HIS A 58 12.57 10.81 -4.09
C HIS A 58 13.45 11.89 -4.76
N ARG A 59 14.78 11.81 -4.64
CA ARG A 59 15.70 12.64 -5.43
C ARG A 59 15.89 12.07 -6.83
#